data_AF-A0A7Y3MUS6-F1
#
_entry.id   AF-A0A7Y3MUS6-F1
#
_cell.length_a   1.000
_cell.length_b   1.000
_cell.length_c   1.000
_cell.angle_alpha   90.00
_cell.angle_beta   90.00
_cell.angle_gamma   90.00
#
_symmetry.space_group_name_H-M   'P 1'
#
loop_
_entity.id
_entity.type
_entity.pdbx_description
1 polymer ?
#
loop_
_entity_poly.entity_id
_entity_poly.type
_entity_poly.pdbx_seq_one_letter_code
_entity_poly.pdbx_strand_id
1 'polypeptide(L)'
;GIPCAFIIGKDSHVEWIGHPAQMDAPLEAIVFDTWDRDEYREKAAKKQAQQTKLRAAYQSEDWDTVLDIFDSMIEADPKNVSLMMQKFNLLLLEMDKPMKAYSLGYQLLEHGWDDAAMLNAIAWTVADDKRVNDRNLDFAKKAALRANELTEGKDAAIMDTVARIYFEQGRIQKAVEWQRKAVAHAAEGQLADQLRAALETYEKAMKR
;
A
#
# COMPACT_ATOMS: atom_id res chain seq x y z
N GLY A 1 21.97 5.00 -2.16
CA GLY A 1 21.48 4.21 -3.33
C GLY A 1 22.01 4.86 -4.59
N ILE A 2 22.03 4.14 -5.71
CA ILE A 2 22.36 4.74 -7.02
C ILE A 2 21.05 5.26 -7.63
N PRO A 3 21.03 6.50 -8.18
CA PRO A 3 22.12 7.47 -8.23
C PRO A 3 22.41 8.13 -6.87
N CYS A 4 23.69 8.46 -6.64
CA CYS A 4 24.19 9.13 -5.42
C CYS A 4 24.94 10.42 -5.81
N ALA A 5 24.70 11.51 -5.09
CA ALA A 5 25.38 12.78 -5.21
C ALA A 5 25.81 13.29 -3.83
N PHE A 6 26.74 14.24 -3.80
CA PHE A 6 27.18 14.92 -2.59
C PHE A 6 27.40 16.42 -2.86
N ILE A 7 27.27 17.24 -1.82
CA ILE A 7 27.55 18.67 -1.86
C ILE A 7 28.79 18.96 -1.03
N ILE A 8 29.75 19.70 -1.60
CA ILE A 8 30.93 20.21 -0.90
C ILE A 8 30.63 21.64 -0.45
N GLY A 9 30.81 21.92 0.84
CA GLY A 9 30.61 23.23 1.45
C GLY A 9 31.77 24.20 1.21
N LYS A 10 31.59 25.46 1.64
CA LYS A 10 32.59 26.53 1.51
C LYS A 10 33.90 26.23 2.27
N ASP A 11 33.84 25.37 3.29
CA ASP A 11 34.97 24.92 4.10
C ASP A 11 35.62 23.62 3.56
N SER A 12 35.30 23.21 2.33
CA SER A 12 35.79 22.00 1.66
C SER A 12 35.38 20.67 2.31
N HIS A 13 34.41 20.66 3.23
CA HIS A 13 33.86 19.42 3.77
C HIS A 13 32.60 18.99 3.02
N VAL A 14 32.29 17.69 3.08
CA VAL A 14 31.02 17.16 2.57
C VAL A 14 29.91 17.60 3.53
N GLU A 15 28.98 18.39 3.00
CA GLU A 15 27.83 18.88 3.75
C GLU A 15 26.67 17.89 3.72
N TRP A 16 26.48 17.25 2.56
CA TRP A 16 25.35 16.37 2.29
C TRP A 16 25.75 15.27 1.32
N ILE A 17 25.15 14.08 1.49
CA ILE A 17 25.28 12.95 0.55
C ILE A 17 23.93 12.23 0.45
N GLY A 18 23.45 11.99 -0.77
CA GLY A 18 22.13 11.39 -0.95
C GLY A 18 21.71 11.20 -2.40
N HIS A 19 20.42 10.96 -2.60
CA HIS A 19 19.85 10.80 -3.94
C HIS A 19 19.73 12.18 -4.61
N PRO A 20 20.16 12.37 -5.88
CA PRO A 20 20.14 13.67 -6.56
C PRO A 20 18.79 14.41 -6.50
N ALA A 21 17.66 13.70 -6.55
CA ALA A 21 16.32 14.28 -6.44
C ALA A 21 16.01 14.96 -5.07
N GLN A 22 16.84 14.73 -4.05
CA GLN A 22 16.71 15.33 -2.72
C GLN A 22 17.75 16.43 -2.47
N MET A 23 18.51 16.83 -3.49
CA MET A 23 19.64 17.74 -3.36
C MET A 23 19.23 19.21 -3.22
N ASP A 24 18.09 19.60 -3.79
CA ASP A 24 17.69 21.01 -3.91
C ASP A 24 17.61 21.73 -2.56
N ALA A 25 16.88 21.16 -1.59
CA ALA A 25 16.72 21.77 -0.27
C ALA A 25 18.04 21.87 0.54
N PRO A 26 18.88 20.81 0.62
CA PRO A 26 20.22 20.92 1.20
C PRO A 26 21.10 21.97 0.50
N LEU A 27 21.10 21.99 -0.83
CA LEU A 27 21.91 22.94 -1.60
C LEU A 27 21.49 24.39 -1.31
N GLU A 28 20.18 24.65 -1.29
CA GLU A 28 19.62 25.95 -0.94
C GLU A 28 20.05 26.39 0.47
N ALA A 29 19.89 25.52 1.46
CA ALA A 29 20.27 25.81 2.85
C ALA A 29 21.78 26.10 3.00
N ILE A 30 22.64 25.39 2.26
CA ILE A 30 24.09 25.61 2.26
C ILE A 30 24.43 26.96 1.61
N VAL A 31 23.76 27.32 0.50
CA VAL A 31 23.98 28.60 -0.18
C VAL A 31 23.56 29.77 0.70
N PHE A 32 22.45 29.64 1.43
CA PHE A 32 21.90 30.67 2.32
C PHE A 32 22.44 30.63 3.76
N ASP A 33 23.47 29.83 4.03
CA ASP A 33 24.11 29.72 5.36
C ASP A 33 23.12 29.36 6.50
N THR A 34 22.05 28.62 6.17
CA THR A 34 21.06 28.07 7.13
C THR A 34 21.23 26.57 7.37
N TRP A 35 22.27 25.97 6.78
CA TRP A 35 22.58 24.55 6.91
C TRP A 35 23.23 24.21 8.25
N ASP A 36 22.63 23.26 8.98
CA ASP A 36 23.23 22.64 10.15
C ASP A 36 23.72 21.22 9.81
N ARG A 37 25.04 21.09 9.66
CA ARG A 37 25.71 19.84 9.33
C ARG A 37 25.58 18.80 10.46
N ASP A 38 25.63 19.23 11.72
CA ASP A 38 25.58 18.32 12.86
C ASP A 38 24.17 17.77 13.03
N GLU A 39 23.15 18.62 12.91
CA GLU A 39 21.76 18.21 12.89
C GLU A 39 21.47 17.23 11.73
N TYR A 40 21.98 17.53 10.53
CA TYR A 40 21.84 16.62 9.39
C TYR A 40 22.50 15.26 9.67
N ARG A 41 23.74 15.25 10.18
CA ARG A 41 24.45 14.01 10.52
C ARG A 41 23.68 13.19 11.55
N GLU A 42 23.15 13.81 12.59
CA GLU A 42 22.35 13.11 13.59
C GLU A 42 21.05 12.54 13.00
N LYS A 43 20.31 13.32 12.22
CA LYS A 43 19.07 12.86 11.55
C LYS A 43 19.36 11.72 10.58
N ALA A 44 20.41 11.83 9.77
CA ALA A 44 20.83 10.80 8.84
C ALA A 44 21.25 9.51 9.56
N ALA A 45 22.04 9.64 10.64
CA ALA A 45 22.43 8.50 11.46
C ALA A 45 21.23 7.81 12.12
N LYS A 46 20.28 8.57 12.69
CA LYS A 46 19.03 8.03 13.25
C LYS A 46 18.21 7.29 12.19
N LYS A 47 18.02 7.89 11.01
CA LYS A 47 17.30 7.26 9.90
C LYS A 47 17.99 5.98 9.41
N GLN A 48 19.31 5.99 9.27
CA GLN A 48 20.08 4.82 8.86
C GLN A 48 20.01 3.70 9.91
N ALA A 49 20.11 4.05 11.20
CA ALA A 49 19.97 3.10 12.30
C ALA A 49 18.56 2.49 12.33
N GLN A 50 17.51 3.30 12.15
CA GLN A 50 16.13 2.84 12.09
C GLN A 50 15.90 1.91 10.88
N GLN A 51 16.42 2.24 9.69
CA GLN A 51 16.35 1.37 8.52
C GLN A 51 17.11 0.05 8.71
N THR A 52 18.28 0.10 9.35
CA THR A 52 19.07 -1.09 9.64
C THR A 52 18.35 -1.99 10.64
N LYS A 53 17.78 -1.39 11.70
CA LYS A 53 16.96 -2.11 12.70
C LYS A 53 15.72 -2.73 12.06
N LEU A 54 15.01 -1.98 11.22
CA LEU A 54 13.83 -2.46 10.50
C LEU A 54 14.18 -3.66 9.61
N ARG A 55 15.26 -3.56 8.84
CA ARG A 55 15.73 -4.66 7.99
C ARG A 55 16.10 -5.90 8.80
N ALA A 56 16.81 -5.72 9.91
CA ALA A 56 17.18 -6.83 10.79
C ALA A 56 15.93 -7.49 11.39
N ALA A 57 14.95 -6.70 11.85
CA ALA A 57 13.70 -7.20 12.40
C ALA A 57 12.87 -7.98 11.37
N TYR A 58 12.81 -7.50 10.12
CA TYR A 58 12.21 -8.27 9.02
C TYR A 58 12.93 -9.60 8.76
N GLN A 59 14.26 -9.62 8.81
CA GLN A 59 15.06 -10.83 8.59
C GLN A 59 14.92 -11.86 9.71
N SER A 60 14.71 -11.39 10.94
CA SER A 60 14.49 -12.25 12.11
C SER A 60 13.02 -12.52 12.39
N GLU A 61 12.10 -12.06 11.54
CA GLU A 61 10.65 -12.14 11.74
C GLU A 61 10.19 -11.57 13.11
N ASP A 62 10.92 -10.56 13.60
CA ASP A 62 10.59 -9.85 14.83
C ASP A 62 9.52 -8.79 14.54
N TRP A 63 8.29 -9.28 14.33
CA TRP A 63 7.16 -8.47 13.90
C TRP A 63 6.74 -7.41 14.91
N ASP A 64 6.96 -7.65 16.21
CA ASP A 64 6.66 -6.66 17.24
C ASP A 64 7.64 -5.48 17.15
N THR A 65 8.95 -5.73 16.95
CA THR A 65 9.91 -4.64 16.67
C THR A 65 9.59 -3.91 15.35
N VAL A 66 9.16 -4.63 14.30
CA VAL A 66 8.75 -3.99 13.04
C VAL A 66 7.54 -3.08 13.28
N LEU A 67 6.55 -3.50 14.06
CA LEU A 67 5.39 -2.69 14.42
C LEU A 67 5.79 -1.42 15.17
N ASP A 68 6.64 -1.53 16.20
CA ASP A 68 7.09 -0.36 16.97
C ASP A 68 7.78 0.67 16.07
N ILE A 69 8.55 0.21 15.09
CA ILE A 69 9.19 1.08 14.11
C ILE A 69 8.15 1.76 13.22
N PHE A 70 7.15 1.02 12.72
CA PHE A 70 6.07 1.63 11.95
C PHE A 70 5.23 2.61 12.76
N ASP A 71 4.96 2.32 14.03
CA ASP A 71 4.26 3.23 14.94
C ASP A 71 5.01 4.56 15.05
N SER A 72 6.31 4.52 15.33
CA SER A 72 7.14 5.72 15.37
C SER A 72 7.17 6.48 14.03
N MET A 73 7.19 5.78 12.89
CA MET A 73 7.17 6.42 11.57
C MET A 73 5.82 7.07 11.24
N ILE A 74 4.71 6.41 11.61
CA ILE A 74 3.36 6.95 11.40
C ILE A 74 3.10 8.12 12.37
N GLU A 75 3.60 8.08 13.61
CA GLU A 75 3.52 9.23 14.52
C GLU A 75 4.24 10.47 13.97
N ALA A 76 5.36 10.28 13.27
CA ALA A 76 6.11 11.35 12.63
C ALA A 76 5.44 11.90 11.35
N ASP A 77 4.72 11.04 10.61
CA ASP A 77 3.94 11.42 9.42
C ASP A 77 2.58 10.70 9.39
N PRO A 78 1.58 11.18 10.14
CA PRO A 78 0.30 10.48 10.31
C PRO A 78 -0.53 10.35 9.05
N LYS A 79 -0.20 11.10 7.98
CA LYS A 79 -0.91 11.07 6.70
C LYS A 79 -0.23 10.18 5.67
N ASN A 80 0.84 9.48 6.06
CA ASN A 80 1.57 8.60 5.16
C ASN A 80 0.80 7.30 4.90
N VAL A 81 -0.12 7.34 3.93
CA VAL A 81 -0.94 6.18 3.54
C VAL A 81 -0.07 4.97 3.17
N SER A 82 1.12 5.17 2.60
CA SER A 82 2.03 4.07 2.25
C SER A 82 2.56 3.34 3.49
N LEU A 83 2.92 4.07 4.56
CA LEU A 83 3.33 3.45 5.82
C LEU A 83 2.16 2.75 6.50
N MET A 84 0.97 3.36 6.49
CA MET A 84 -0.24 2.73 7.02
C MET A 84 -0.57 1.44 6.27
N MET A 85 -0.42 1.41 4.93
CA MET A 85 -0.66 0.22 4.10
C MET A 85 0.31 -0.90 4.44
N GLN A 86 1.59 -0.59 4.62
CA GLN A 86 2.61 -1.58 4.99
C GLN A 86 2.30 -2.18 6.37
N LYS A 87 1.96 -1.33 7.35
CA LYS A 87 1.57 -1.78 8.69
C LYS A 87 0.26 -2.59 8.67
N PHE A 88 -0.71 -2.21 7.84
CA PHE A 88 -1.96 -2.97 7.64
C PHE A 88 -1.65 -4.39 7.14
N ASN A 89 -0.84 -4.51 6.10
CA ASN A 89 -0.46 -5.80 5.53
C ASN A 89 0.33 -6.65 6.53
N LEU A 90 1.25 -6.05 7.29
CA LEU A 90 1.99 -6.77 8.33
C LEU A 90 1.02 -7.33 9.39
N LEU A 91 0.11 -6.51 9.90
CA LEU A 91 -0.87 -6.91 10.91
C LEU A 91 -1.79 -8.02 10.40
N LEU A 92 -2.24 -7.92 9.15
CA LEU A 92 -3.22 -8.84 8.60
C LEU A 92 -2.61 -10.15 8.09
N LEU A 93 -1.46 -10.07 7.41
CA LEU A 93 -0.90 -11.19 6.63
C LEU A 93 0.20 -11.96 7.37
N GLU A 94 1.03 -11.27 8.14
CA GLU A 94 2.18 -11.90 8.82
C GLU A 94 1.88 -12.19 10.30
N MET A 95 1.09 -11.34 10.94
CA MET A 95 0.83 -11.43 12.39
C MET A 95 -0.54 -11.98 12.77
N ASP A 96 -1.44 -12.15 11.80
CA ASP A 96 -2.83 -12.58 12.01
C ASP A 96 -3.54 -11.81 13.14
N LYS A 97 -3.41 -10.47 13.13
CA LYS A 97 -4.05 -9.53 14.07
C LYS A 97 -5.17 -8.74 13.37
N PRO A 98 -6.25 -9.39 12.88
CA PRO A 98 -7.26 -8.77 12.00
C PRO A 98 -7.98 -7.58 12.65
N MET A 99 -8.27 -7.63 13.95
CA MET A 99 -8.94 -6.51 14.64
C MET A 99 -8.10 -5.23 14.61
N LYS A 100 -6.78 -5.34 14.82
CA LYS A 100 -5.85 -4.21 14.72
C LYS A 100 -5.68 -3.76 13.27
N ALA A 101 -5.57 -4.72 12.35
CA ALA A 101 -5.45 -4.44 10.93
C ALA A 101 -6.67 -3.63 10.43
N TYR A 102 -7.89 -4.10 10.64
CA TYR A 102 -9.08 -3.39 10.14
C TYR A 102 -9.32 -2.05 10.82
N SER A 103 -8.96 -1.90 12.11
CA SER A 103 -8.99 -0.57 12.76
C SER A 103 -8.09 0.43 12.03
N LEU A 104 -6.85 0.04 11.72
CA LEU A 104 -5.93 0.86 10.91
C LEU A 104 -6.45 1.01 9.46
N GLY A 105 -7.01 -0.04 8.89
CA GLY A 105 -7.58 -0.04 7.54
C GLY A 105 -8.67 1.01 7.38
N TYR A 106 -9.53 1.21 8.38
CA TYR A 106 -10.54 2.29 8.33
C TYR A 106 -9.90 3.69 8.35
N GLN A 107 -8.86 3.92 9.15
CA GLN A 107 -8.10 5.18 9.12
C GLN A 107 -7.43 5.39 7.75
N LEU A 108 -6.96 4.30 7.14
CA LEU A 108 -6.35 4.30 5.83
C LEU A 108 -7.34 4.71 4.75
N LEU A 109 -8.58 4.20 4.82
CA LEU A 109 -9.66 4.63 3.92
C LEU A 109 -10.00 6.11 4.09
N GLU A 110 -9.88 6.69 5.30
CA GLU A 110 -10.11 8.12 5.52
C GLU A 110 -9.04 8.98 4.83
N HIS A 111 -7.77 8.55 4.87
CA HIS A 111 -6.67 9.32 4.29
C HIS A 111 -6.47 9.09 2.79
N GLY A 112 -6.85 7.93 2.25
CA GLY A 112 -6.71 7.61 0.83
C GLY A 112 -8.04 7.38 0.11
N TRP A 113 -9.11 8.05 0.56
CA TRP A 113 -10.46 7.88 -0.01
C TRP A 113 -10.58 8.23 -1.50
N ASP A 114 -9.61 8.99 -2.03
CA ASP A 114 -9.55 9.44 -3.42
C ASP A 114 -8.40 8.78 -4.22
N ASP A 115 -7.80 7.70 -3.69
CA ASP A 115 -6.79 6.90 -4.38
C ASP A 115 -7.39 5.55 -4.81
N ALA A 116 -7.86 5.48 -6.06
CA ALA A 116 -8.48 4.26 -6.60
C ALA A 116 -7.54 3.05 -6.58
N ALA A 117 -6.24 3.25 -6.83
CA ALA A 117 -5.28 2.16 -6.90
C ALA A 117 -5.04 1.56 -5.51
N MET A 118 -4.85 2.41 -4.50
CA MET A 118 -4.73 1.97 -3.11
C MET A 118 -6.00 1.26 -2.64
N LEU A 119 -7.18 1.85 -2.87
CA LEU A 119 -8.46 1.29 -2.45
C LEU A 119 -8.74 -0.07 -3.09
N ASN A 120 -8.37 -0.24 -4.35
CA ASN A 120 -8.45 -1.54 -5.01
C ASN A 120 -7.46 -2.54 -4.41
N ALA A 121 -6.21 -2.14 -4.18
CA ALA A 121 -5.17 -3.00 -3.62
C ALA A 121 -5.57 -3.54 -2.24
N ILE A 122 -6.03 -2.67 -1.33
CA ILE A 122 -6.44 -3.09 0.01
C ILE A 122 -7.68 -4.00 -0.03
N ALA A 123 -8.63 -3.72 -0.92
CA ALA A 123 -9.81 -4.55 -1.08
C ALA A 123 -9.47 -5.94 -1.62
N TRP A 124 -8.60 -6.01 -2.62
CA TRP A 124 -8.14 -7.26 -3.22
C TRP A 124 -7.36 -8.10 -2.21
N THR A 125 -6.45 -7.51 -1.43
CA THR A 125 -5.72 -8.21 -0.37
C THR A 125 -6.68 -8.88 0.61
N VAL A 126 -7.70 -8.16 1.09
CA VAL A 126 -8.68 -8.71 2.05
C VAL A 126 -9.56 -9.80 1.42
N ALA A 127 -9.92 -9.65 0.14
CA ALA A 127 -10.83 -10.56 -0.53
C ALA A 127 -10.17 -11.86 -1.01
N ASP A 128 -8.90 -11.81 -1.43
CA ASP A 128 -8.29 -12.90 -2.20
C ASP A 128 -7.03 -13.52 -1.59
N ASP A 129 -6.28 -12.80 -0.74
CA ASP A 129 -5.04 -13.36 -0.19
C ASP A 129 -5.37 -14.55 0.73
N LYS A 130 -4.67 -15.67 0.49
CA LYS A 130 -4.87 -16.94 1.21
C LYS A 130 -4.39 -16.87 2.66
N ARG A 131 -3.52 -15.91 2.99
CA ARG A 131 -3.03 -15.68 4.35
C ARG A 131 -4.05 -14.97 5.24
N VAL A 132 -5.08 -14.34 4.64
CA VAL A 132 -6.13 -13.66 5.41
C VAL A 132 -7.11 -14.69 5.95
N ASN A 133 -7.01 -14.96 7.25
CA ASN A 133 -7.89 -15.90 7.96
C ASN A 133 -9.28 -15.31 8.26
N ASP A 134 -9.32 -14.05 8.69
CA ASP A 134 -10.56 -13.34 9.01
C ASP A 134 -10.80 -12.21 8.00
N ARG A 135 -11.64 -12.48 6.98
CA ARG A 135 -11.95 -11.55 5.90
C ARG A 135 -13.09 -10.61 6.29
N ASN A 136 -12.79 -9.33 6.41
CA ASN A 136 -13.83 -8.31 6.49
C ASN A 136 -14.30 -7.90 5.09
N LEU A 137 -15.20 -8.71 4.52
CA LEU A 137 -15.68 -8.51 3.15
C LEU A 137 -16.51 -7.22 2.99
N ASP A 138 -17.13 -6.70 4.04
CA ASP A 138 -17.85 -5.42 3.98
C ASP A 138 -16.89 -4.23 3.93
N PHE A 139 -15.77 -4.30 4.66
CA PHE A 139 -14.66 -3.36 4.52
C PHE A 139 -14.09 -3.38 3.09
N ALA A 140 -13.75 -4.57 2.58
CA ALA A 140 -13.21 -4.72 1.22
C ALA A 140 -14.18 -4.17 0.16
N LYS A 141 -15.49 -4.49 0.29
CA LYS A 141 -16.53 -3.99 -0.59
C LYS A 141 -16.62 -2.46 -0.59
N LYS A 142 -16.54 -1.83 0.59
CA LYS A 142 -16.57 -0.36 0.71
C LYS A 142 -15.41 0.27 -0.09
N ALA A 143 -14.21 -0.28 0.06
CA ALA A 143 -13.02 0.20 -0.64
C ALA A 143 -13.11 -0.03 -2.17
N ALA A 144 -13.46 -1.25 -2.60
CA ALA A 144 -13.55 -1.59 -4.03
C ALA A 144 -14.66 -0.80 -4.76
N LEU A 145 -15.83 -0.61 -4.14
CA LEU A 145 -16.89 0.19 -4.74
C LEU A 145 -16.47 1.66 -4.89
N ARG A 146 -15.79 2.23 -3.90
CA ARG A 146 -15.24 3.58 -4.02
C ARG A 146 -14.19 3.66 -5.13
N ALA A 147 -13.29 2.69 -5.22
CA ALA A 147 -12.31 2.62 -6.30
C ALA A 147 -12.97 2.57 -7.69
N ASN A 148 -14.08 1.82 -7.80
CA ASN A 148 -14.85 1.73 -9.05
C ASN A 148 -15.56 3.05 -9.38
N GLU A 149 -16.08 3.77 -8.38
CA GLU A 149 -16.66 5.11 -8.55
C GLU A 149 -15.62 6.11 -9.06
N LEU A 150 -14.42 6.12 -8.46
CA LEU A 150 -13.32 7.03 -8.85
C LEU A 150 -12.83 6.80 -10.28
N THR A 151 -12.94 5.57 -10.78
CA THR A 151 -12.60 5.21 -12.16
C THR A 151 -13.80 5.28 -13.10
N GLU A 152 -14.95 5.80 -12.64
CA GLU A 152 -16.21 5.90 -13.39
C GLU A 152 -16.69 4.54 -13.94
N GLY A 153 -16.31 3.43 -13.30
CA GLY A 153 -16.58 2.09 -13.78
C GLY A 153 -15.93 1.81 -15.14
N LYS A 154 -14.67 2.20 -15.32
CA LYS A 154 -13.90 1.92 -16.55
C LYS A 154 -12.71 0.98 -16.32
N ASP A 155 -12.35 0.71 -15.07
CA ASP A 155 -11.24 -0.18 -14.74
C ASP A 155 -11.74 -1.62 -14.52
N ALA A 156 -11.36 -2.50 -15.45
CA ALA A 156 -11.76 -3.90 -15.42
C ALA A 156 -11.19 -4.67 -14.22
N ALA A 157 -9.99 -4.32 -13.73
CA ALA A 157 -9.38 -4.99 -12.58
C ALA A 157 -10.10 -4.63 -11.27
N ILE A 158 -10.60 -3.39 -11.17
CA ILE A 158 -11.41 -2.97 -10.03
C ILE A 158 -12.78 -3.69 -10.05
N MET A 159 -13.41 -3.79 -11.23
CA MET A 159 -14.67 -4.53 -11.36
C MET A 159 -14.53 -6.01 -10.99
N ASP A 160 -13.42 -6.65 -11.35
CA ASP A 160 -13.09 -8.02 -10.95
C ASP A 160 -12.98 -8.15 -9.43
N THR A 161 -12.32 -7.20 -8.78
CA THR A 161 -12.21 -7.16 -7.32
C THR A 161 -13.60 -7.06 -6.66
N VAL A 162 -14.49 -6.20 -7.18
CA VAL A 162 -15.88 -6.12 -6.72
C VAL A 162 -16.61 -7.45 -6.91
N ALA A 163 -16.42 -8.12 -8.05
CA ALA A 163 -17.02 -9.42 -8.34
C ALA A 163 -16.51 -10.51 -7.38
N ARG A 164 -15.20 -10.59 -7.14
CA ARG A 164 -14.58 -11.51 -6.17
C ARG A 164 -15.14 -11.31 -4.78
N ILE A 165 -15.28 -10.06 -4.33
CA ILE A 165 -15.88 -9.77 -3.01
C ILE A 165 -17.32 -10.27 -2.94
N TYR A 166 -18.15 -10.04 -3.98
CA TYR A 166 -19.51 -10.60 -3.99
C TYR A 166 -19.53 -12.12 -4.00
N PHE A 167 -18.60 -12.77 -4.68
CA PHE A 167 -18.47 -14.22 -4.71
C PHE A 167 -18.16 -14.78 -3.32
N GLU A 168 -17.16 -14.21 -2.64
CA GLU A 168 -16.79 -14.59 -1.26
C GLU A 168 -17.91 -14.30 -0.24
N GLN A 169 -18.76 -13.29 -0.51
CA GLN A 169 -19.99 -13.04 0.28
C GLN A 169 -21.12 -14.03 -0.01
N GLY A 170 -20.92 -15.02 -0.89
CA GLY A 170 -21.96 -15.96 -1.33
C GLY A 170 -23.03 -15.33 -2.25
N ARG A 171 -22.83 -14.09 -2.71
CA ARG A 171 -23.76 -13.36 -3.57
C ARG A 171 -23.44 -13.65 -5.04
N ILE A 172 -23.53 -14.92 -5.41
CA ILE A 172 -23.03 -15.45 -6.69
C ILE A 172 -23.61 -14.74 -7.91
N GLN A 173 -24.92 -14.44 -7.91
CA GLN A 173 -25.55 -13.71 -9.01
C GLN A 173 -24.90 -12.33 -9.24
N LYS A 174 -24.63 -11.58 -8.16
CA LYS A 174 -23.95 -10.28 -8.26
C LYS A 174 -22.50 -10.44 -8.72
N ALA A 175 -21.82 -11.49 -8.28
CA ALA A 175 -20.47 -11.77 -8.74
C ALA A 175 -20.42 -11.98 -10.26
N VAL A 176 -21.33 -12.78 -10.82
CA VAL A 176 -21.44 -12.99 -12.27
C VAL A 176 -21.75 -11.69 -13.00
N GLU A 177 -22.70 -10.89 -12.50
CA GLU A 177 -23.07 -9.59 -13.08
C GLU A 177 -21.87 -8.63 -13.16
N TRP A 178 -21.10 -8.50 -12.07
CA TRP A 178 -19.91 -7.64 -12.04
C TRP A 178 -18.78 -8.19 -12.88
N GLN A 179 -18.56 -9.50 -12.87
CA GLN A 179 -17.49 -10.12 -13.64
C GLN A 179 -17.72 -9.99 -15.14
N ARG A 180 -18.98 -10.08 -15.61
CA ARG A 180 -19.31 -9.81 -17.02
C ARG A 180 -18.97 -8.37 -17.42
N LYS A 181 -19.22 -7.40 -16.53
CA LYS A 181 -18.80 -6.01 -16.77
C LYS A 181 -17.29 -5.90 -16.87
N ALA A 182 -16.55 -6.56 -15.98
CA ALA A 182 -15.09 -6.59 -16.00
C ALA A 182 -14.56 -7.12 -17.34
N VAL A 183 -15.05 -8.28 -17.79
CA VAL A 183 -14.68 -8.87 -19.09
C VAL A 183 -15.00 -7.93 -20.25
N ALA A 184 -16.15 -7.24 -20.22
CA ALA A 184 -16.55 -6.33 -21.28
C ALA A 184 -15.68 -5.05 -21.38
N HIS A 185 -15.01 -4.66 -20.31
CA HIS A 185 -14.15 -3.47 -20.26
C HIS A 185 -12.65 -3.79 -20.38
N ALA A 186 -12.28 -5.07 -20.40
CA ALA A 186 -10.89 -5.48 -20.54
C ALA A 186 -10.45 -5.48 -22.00
N ALA A 187 -9.29 -4.90 -22.28
CA ALA A 187 -8.59 -5.13 -23.54
C ALA A 187 -8.12 -6.59 -23.62
N GLU A 188 -8.10 -7.15 -24.84
CA GLU A 188 -7.59 -8.51 -25.05
C GLU A 188 -6.17 -8.68 -24.52
N GLY A 189 -5.89 -9.85 -23.95
CA GLY A 189 -4.61 -10.19 -23.33
C GLY A 189 -4.80 -10.92 -22.00
N GLN A 190 -3.70 -11.00 -21.24
CA GLN A 190 -3.63 -11.82 -20.03
C GLN A 190 -4.70 -11.45 -18.98
N LEU A 191 -5.00 -10.16 -18.81
CA LEU A 191 -6.06 -9.73 -17.89
C LEU A 191 -7.41 -10.26 -18.36
N ALA A 192 -7.79 -10.05 -19.62
CA ALA A 192 -9.08 -10.53 -20.14
C ALA A 192 -9.23 -12.06 -19.97
N ASP A 193 -8.17 -12.83 -20.17
CA ASP A 193 -8.19 -14.28 -19.96
C ASP A 193 -8.41 -14.66 -18.49
N GLN A 194 -7.76 -13.97 -17.56
CA GLN A 194 -7.98 -14.16 -16.12
C GLN A 194 -9.43 -13.83 -15.73
N LEU A 195 -9.97 -12.73 -16.26
CA LEU A 195 -11.34 -12.31 -15.99
C LEU A 195 -12.38 -13.31 -16.52
N ARG A 196 -12.16 -13.87 -17.71
CA ARG A 196 -13.00 -14.92 -18.29
C ARG A 196 -12.96 -16.20 -17.46
N ALA A 197 -11.77 -16.62 -17.02
CA ALA A 197 -11.62 -17.80 -16.16
C ALA A 197 -12.35 -17.64 -14.80
N ALA A 198 -12.29 -16.44 -14.21
CA ALA A 198 -13.05 -16.11 -13.01
C ALA A 198 -14.57 -16.11 -13.28
N LEU A 199 -15.02 -15.57 -14.42
CA LEU A 199 -16.43 -15.60 -14.83
C LEU A 199 -16.96 -17.03 -14.95
N GLU A 200 -16.21 -17.92 -15.61
CA GLU A 200 -16.60 -19.32 -15.73
C GLU A 200 -16.75 -20.00 -14.36
N THR A 201 -15.85 -19.69 -13.43
CA THR A 201 -15.92 -20.19 -12.05
C THR A 201 -17.21 -19.75 -11.38
N TYR A 202 -17.55 -18.46 -11.47
CA TYR A 202 -18.76 -17.91 -10.85
C TYR A 202 -20.04 -18.44 -11.50
N GLU A 203 -20.06 -18.60 -12.83
CA GLU A 203 -21.20 -19.17 -13.55
C GLU A 203 -21.44 -20.65 -13.25
N LYS A 204 -20.36 -21.43 -13.04
CA LYS A 204 -20.47 -22.83 -12.56
C LYS A 204 -21.05 -22.88 -11.14
N ALA A 205 -20.62 -21.99 -10.25
CA ALA A 205 -21.15 -21.91 -8.90
C ALA A 205 -22.64 -21.52 -8.87
N MET A 206 -23.09 -20.65 -9.78
CA MET A 206 -24.49 -20.22 -9.88
C MET A 206 -25.46 -21.34 -10.30
N LYS A 207 -24.95 -22.39 -10.96
CA LYS A 207 -25.74 -23.53 -11.43
C LYS A 207 -25.87 -24.66 -10.40
N ARG A 208 -25.15 -24.59 -9.29
CA ARG A 208 -25.20 -25.56 -8.19
C ARG A 208 -26.29 -25.18 -7.21
#